data_AF-A0A7C1H9H5-F1
#
_entry.id   AF-A0A7C1H9H5-F1
#
_cell.length_a   1.000
_cell.length_b   1.000
_cell.length_c   1.000
_cell.angle_alpha   90.00
_cell.angle_beta   90.00
_cell.angle_gamma   90.00
#
_symmetry.space_group_name_H-M   'P 1'
#
loop_
_entity.id
_entity.type
_entity.pdbx_description
1 polymer ?
#
loop_
_entity_poly.entity_id
_entity_poly.type
_entity_poly.pdbx_seq_one_letter_code
_entity_poly.pdbx_strand_id
1 'polypeptide(L)' 'MSSQKNLFAPFTLGPHRLQNRIVMAPMTRSRAIDNLPNDLMATYYGQRAAAGLILTEGTAPSPNALGYP' A
#
# COMPACT_ATOMS: atom_id res chain seq x y z
N MET A 1 16.01 -17.67 23.85
CA MET A 1 15.74 -16.21 23.93
C MET A 1 14.61 -15.90 22.97
N SER A 2 13.41 -15.54 23.45
CA SER A 2 12.36 -15.09 22.53
C SER A 2 12.75 -13.71 22.00
N SER A 3 12.92 -13.60 20.68
CA SER A 3 13.05 -12.30 20.04
C SER A 3 11.73 -11.56 20.25
N GLN A 4 11.71 -10.58 21.15
CA GLN A 4 10.59 -9.64 21.29
C GLN A 4 10.27 -9.06 19.90
N LYS A 5 9.09 -9.39 19.37
CA LYS A 5 8.64 -8.93 18.06
C LYS A 5 8.18 -7.48 18.19
N ASN A 6 9.07 -6.54 17.90
CA ASN A 6 8.76 -5.11 17.90
C ASN A 6 8.22 -4.68 16.53
N LEU A 7 6.97 -4.20 16.49
CA LEU A 7 6.32 -3.70 15.27
C LEU A 7 6.97 -2.44 14.70
N PHE A 8 7.55 -1.60 15.56
CA PHE A 8 8.16 -0.32 15.16
C PHE A 8 9.64 -0.46 14.78
N ALA A 9 10.23 -1.64 14.97
CA ALA A 9 11.62 -1.86 14.60
C ALA A 9 11.79 -1.90 13.06
N PRO A 10 12.88 -1.35 12.51
CA PRO A 10 13.19 -1.49 11.09
C PRO A 10 13.25 -2.94 10.62
N PHE A 11 13.03 -3.14 9.33
CA PHE A 11 13.03 -4.47 8.69
C PHE A 11 13.60 -4.40 7.28
N THR A 12 14.39 -5.39 6.89
CA THR A 12 14.91 -5.52 5.52
C THR A 12 14.05 -6.51 4.75
N LEU A 13 13.39 -6.03 3.69
CA LEU A 13 12.58 -6.83 2.78
C LEU A 13 13.27 -6.84 1.40
N GLY A 14 13.98 -7.92 1.09
CA GLY A 14 14.78 -8.00 -0.13
C GLY A 14 15.80 -6.86 -0.20
N PRO A 15 15.83 -6.05 -1.27
CA PRO A 15 16.74 -4.90 -1.38
C PRO A 15 16.26 -3.66 -0.61
N HIS A 16 15.04 -3.66 -0.05
CA HIS A 16 14.43 -2.50 0.58
C HIS A 16 14.58 -2.53 2.10
N ARG A 17 14.94 -1.38 2.69
CA ARG A 17 14.94 -1.18 4.15
C ARG A 17 13.69 -0.39 4.55
N LEU A 18 12.81 -1.04 5.30
CA LEU A 18 11.57 -0.47 5.82
C LEU A 18 11.81 0.15 7.20
N GLN A 19 11.16 1.29 7.45
CA GLN A 19 11.24 2.01 8.73
C GLN A 19 10.58 1.27 9.89
N ASN A 20 9.57 0.44 9.62
CA ASN A 20 8.85 -0.36 10.60
C ASN A 20 8.22 -1.61 9.94
N ARG A 21 7.58 -2.47 10.73
CA ARG A 21 6.93 -3.72 10.29
C ARG A 21 5.42 -3.56 10.08
N ILE A 22 4.94 -2.33 9.97
CA ILE A 22 3.53 -2.01 9.75
C ILE A 22 3.32 -1.84 8.26
N VAL A 23 2.45 -2.67 7.70
CA VAL A 23 2.09 -2.65 6.28
C VAL A 23 0.67 -2.17 6.13
N MET A 24 0.44 -1.23 5.22
CA MET A 24 -0.91 -0.92 4.77
C MET A 24 -1.37 -2.00 3.80
N ALA A 25 -2.43 -2.73 4.18
CA ALA A 25 -3.03 -3.76 3.33
C ALA A 25 -3.62 -3.14 2.04
N PRO A 26 -3.69 -3.91 0.94
CA PRO A 26 -4.35 -3.47 -0.28
C PRO A 26 -5.86 -3.33 -0.04
N MET A 27 -6.41 -2.13 -0.27
CA MET A 27 -7.80 -1.80 0.01
C MET A 27 -8.42 -1.03 -1.16
N THR A 28 -9.27 -1.67 -1.96
CA THR A 28 -10.01 -1.04 -3.07
C THR A 28 -10.82 0.16 -2.59
N ARG A 29 -10.64 1.32 -3.22
CA ARG A 29 -11.33 2.56 -2.84
C ARG A 29 -12.36 3.05 -3.85
N SER A 30 -12.32 2.57 -5.10
CA SER A 30 -13.21 2.99 -6.19
C SER A 30 -13.25 4.52 -6.37
N ARG A 31 -12.07 5.14 -6.46
CA ARG A 31 -11.90 6.61 -6.58
C ARG A 31 -11.21 7.06 -7.87
N ALA A 32 -10.81 6.13 -8.71
CA ALA A 32 -10.28 6.44 -10.04
C ALA A 32 -11.44 6.88 -10.96
N ILE A 33 -11.18 7.83 -11.84
CA ILE A 33 -12.11 8.24 -12.89
C ILE A 33 -11.54 7.69 -14.19
N ASP A 34 -12.36 7.00 -14.98
CA ASP A 34 -11.91 6.30 -16.21
C ASP A 34 -10.73 5.33 -15.97
N ASN A 35 -10.66 4.73 -14.78
CA ASN A 35 -9.55 3.88 -14.32
C ASN A 35 -8.18 4.58 -14.23
N LEU A 36 -8.16 5.93 -14.20
CA LEU A 36 -6.96 6.73 -14.04
C LEU A 36 -6.80 7.22 -12.59
N PRO A 37 -5.63 6.99 -11.94
CA PRO A 37 -5.31 7.59 -10.67
C PRO A 37 -5.29 9.13 -10.72
N ASN A 38 -5.72 9.79 -9.64
CA ASN A 38 -5.85 11.26 -9.56
C ASN A 38 -5.26 11.85 -8.27
N ASP A 39 -5.29 13.18 -8.14
CA ASP A 39 -4.69 13.93 -7.01
C ASP A 39 -5.25 13.54 -5.64
N LEU A 40 -6.54 13.15 -5.57
CA LEU A 40 -7.15 12.65 -4.35
C LEU A 40 -6.49 11.35 -3.90
N MET A 41 -6.21 10.43 -4.84
CA MET A 41 -5.53 9.16 -4.55
C MET A 41 -4.07 9.39 -4.13
N ALA A 42 -3.36 10.30 -4.81
CA ALA A 42 -2.00 10.68 -4.42
C ALA A 42 -1.95 11.23 -2.99
N THR A 43 -2.87 12.15 -2.66
CA THR A 43 -3.02 12.70 -1.30
C THR A 43 -3.33 11.59 -0.28
N TYR A 44 -4.23 10.67 -0.63
CA TYR A 44 -4.64 9.56 0.23
C TYR A 44 -3.49 8.63 0.61
N TYR A 45 -2.63 8.25 -0.34
CA TYR A 45 -1.44 7.43 -0.07
C TYR A 45 -0.36 8.25 0.64
N GLY A 46 -0.16 9.52 0.28
CA GLY A 46 0.80 10.41 0.94
C GLY A 46 0.54 10.56 2.44
N GLN A 47 -0.73 10.68 2.85
CA GLN A 47 -1.13 10.71 4.27
C GLN A 47 -0.75 9.44 5.05
N ARG A 48 -0.44 8.33 4.36
CA ARG A 48 -0.12 7.02 4.96
C ARG A 48 1.33 6.59 4.76
N ALA A 49 2.18 7.48 4.21
CA ALA A 49 3.58 7.20 3.91
C ALA A 49 4.45 6.86 5.13
N ALA A 50 3.93 7.02 6.35
CA ALA A 50 4.58 6.56 7.59
C ALA A 50 4.53 5.03 7.78
N ALA A 51 3.73 4.30 6.99
CA ALA A 51 3.79 2.84 6.95
C ALA A 51 5.17 2.38 6.46
N GLY A 52 5.65 1.24 6.95
CA GLY A 52 6.89 0.62 6.47
C GLY A 52 6.79 0.25 4.99
N LEU A 53 5.62 -0.28 4.58
CA LEU A 53 5.28 -0.58 3.20
C LEU A 53 3.79 -0.28 2.98
N ILE A 54 3.48 0.28 1.80
CA ILE A 54 2.10 0.41 1.33
C ILE A 54 1.91 -0.56 0.17
N LEU A 55 0.92 -1.43 0.29
CA LEU A 55 0.37 -2.15 -0.85
C LEU A 55 -0.82 -1.34 -1.38
N THR A 56 -0.74 -0.92 -2.64
CA THR A 56 -1.80 -0.14 -3.27
C THR A 56 -3.08 -0.96 -3.39
N GLU A 57 -4.18 -0.29 -3.73
CA GLU A 57 -5.41 -0.99 -4.09
C GLU A 57 -5.25 -1.93 -5.30
N GLY A 58 -6.19 -2.87 -5.42
CA GLY A 58 -6.27 -3.77 -6.57
C GLY A 58 -6.42 -2.95 -7.84
N THR A 59 -5.43 -3.06 -8.72
CA THR A 59 -5.40 -2.38 -10.02
C THR A 59 -5.54 -3.42 -11.11
N ALA A 60 -6.53 -3.26 -12.00
CA ALA A 60 -6.79 -4.22 -13.06
C ALA A 60 -5.62 -4.23 -14.07
N PRO A 61 -5.02 -5.39 -14.38
CA PRO A 61 -3.92 -5.49 -15.35
C PRO A 61 -4.41 -5.33 -16.81
N SER A 62 -5.72 -5.42 -17.04
CA SER A 62 -6.34 -5.38 -18.36
C SER A 62 -7.82 -4.98 -18.26
N PRO A 63 -8.42 -4.46 -19.35
CA PRO A 63 -9.83 -4.02 -19.33
C PRO A 63 -10.84 -5.11 -18.94
N ASN A 64 -10.56 -6.38 -19.29
CA ASN A 64 -11.42 -7.51 -18.95
C ASN A 64 -11.31 -7.96 -17.47
N ALA A 65 -10.36 -7.44 -16.71
CA ALA A 65 -10.17 -7.75 -15.29
C ALA A 65 -10.87 -6.75 -14.36
N LEU A 66 -11.64 -5.80 -14.90
CA LEU A 66 -12.43 -4.85 -14.13
C LEU A 66 -13.60 -5.58 -13.44
N GLY A 67 -13.54 -5.66 -12.11
CA GLY A 67 -14.57 -6.26 -11.26
C GLY A 67 -15.31 -5.27 -10.36
N TYR A 68 -14.93 -3.99 -10.42
CA TYR A 68 -15.49 -2.91 -9.63
C TYR A 68 -15.90 -1.77 -10.57
N PRO A 69 -16.94 -0.99 -10.20
CA PRO A 69 -17.36 0.18 -10.95
C PRO A 69 -16.29 1.28 -10.95
#